data_AF-A0A7W4CDV5-F1
#
_entry.id   AF-A0A7W4CDV5-F1
#
_cell.length_a   1.000
_cell.length_b   1.000
_cell.length_c   1.000
_cell.angle_alpha   90.00
_cell.angle_beta   90.00
_cell.angle_gamma   90.00
#
_symmetry.space_group_name_H-M   'P 1'
#
loop_
_entity.id
_entity.type
_entity.pdbx_description
1 polymer ?
#
loop_
_entity_poly.entity_id
_entity_poly.type
_entity_poly.pdbx_seq_one_letter_code
_entity_poly.pdbx_strand_id
1 'polypeptide(L)'
;MSSPTCTSILHFSVFAVGIYFSVISSALNRWVSKDELLTQGASSLFSTVVAGFALSILIFVLNQTAIGKKKTLEDKNNQDTYREKIEELQQAIRLAPPNGFAKLLADYVDVADDFVQAVLQKSSRLQTARSYASKLVGVESREIYQGIEKLHHKIDKTAINEKKEEIKKIIRTLESGQEVTASHIRAILAAYSRLAAQFDGIKPSGDNIYRANLMLKYNISDKQIKQSDVFRYVPSILKGNESSSIKHYLTLHQEHSIKIFKEKERISEHDGSKLVPLAFEADEDISTFSLPFFLGKDKKHYNCFGAPRAVVEVKHQIINDTQKEIENWSRQQVSPTELVEEAKEHFNRRDIAKSIISIPIMNSRYDEVHNSSIYVMGVVNIYRDKPDLMMGNASKQQQFVHITTPLNFALSKIVAHDMVYRYNVNFLKDVLDFVNQDSEDCITQGVPDG
;
A
#
# COMPACT_ATOMS: atom_id res chain seq x y z
N MET A 1 -34.96 -40.14 -10.53
CA MET A 1 -35.94 -40.64 -11.51
C MET A 1 -36.08 -42.13 -11.30
N SER A 2 -37.28 -42.63 -10.96
CA SER A 2 -37.54 -44.06 -10.82
C SER A 2 -37.36 -44.73 -12.17
N SER A 3 -36.47 -45.72 -12.26
CA SER A 3 -36.28 -46.51 -13.48
C SER A 3 -37.64 -47.02 -13.99
N PRO A 4 -38.00 -46.81 -15.28
CA PRO A 4 -39.24 -47.31 -15.87
C PRO A 4 -39.47 -48.80 -15.59
N THR A 5 -38.37 -49.56 -15.53
CA THR A 5 -38.37 -51.00 -15.25
C THR A 5 -38.90 -51.32 -13.84
N CYS A 6 -38.63 -50.47 -12.86
CA CYS A 6 -39.04 -50.69 -11.47
C CYS A 6 -40.55 -50.43 -11.28
N THR A 7 -41.08 -49.39 -11.93
CA THR A 7 -42.54 -49.14 -11.99
C THR A 7 -43.28 -50.24 -12.75
N SER A 8 -42.72 -50.74 -13.85
CA SER A 8 -43.32 -51.86 -14.60
C SER A 8 -43.36 -53.16 -13.79
N ILE A 9 -42.30 -53.49 -13.04
CA ILE A 9 -42.27 -54.66 -12.15
C ILE A 9 -43.30 -54.51 -11.01
N LEU A 10 -43.43 -53.31 -10.42
CA LEU A 10 -44.41 -53.07 -9.37
C LEU A 10 -45.86 -53.22 -9.89
N HIS A 11 -46.15 -52.66 -11.07
CA HIS A 11 -47.46 -52.83 -11.71
C HIS A 11 -47.75 -54.30 -12.05
N PHE A 12 -46.75 -55.04 -12.53
CA PHE A 12 -46.90 -56.46 -12.81
C PHE A 12 -47.16 -57.28 -11.53
N SER A 13 -46.44 -56.99 -10.43
CA SER A 13 -46.68 -57.62 -9.14
C SER A 13 -48.07 -57.31 -8.57
N VAL A 14 -48.55 -56.07 -8.69
CA VAL A 14 -49.92 -55.70 -8.27
C VAL A 14 -50.97 -56.41 -9.13
N PHE A 15 -50.74 -56.51 -10.45
CA PHE A 15 -51.61 -57.28 -11.34
C PHE A 15 -51.64 -58.77 -10.99
N ALA A 16 -50.48 -59.38 -10.74
CA ALA A 16 -50.38 -60.78 -10.32
C ALA A 16 -51.07 -61.04 -8.98
N VAL A 17 -50.96 -60.11 -8.03
CA VAL A 17 -51.68 -60.14 -6.75
C VAL A 17 -53.19 -60.00 -6.95
N GLY A 18 -53.64 -59.10 -7.83
CA GLY A 18 -55.06 -58.96 -8.18
C GLY A 18 -55.65 -60.23 -8.79
N ILE A 19 -54.92 -60.86 -9.72
CA ILE A 19 -55.28 -62.16 -10.30
C ILE A 19 -55.31 -63.25 -9.22
N TYR A 20 -54.32 -63.27 -8.34
CA TYR A 20 -54.23 -64.23 -7.24
C TYR A 20 -55.37 -64.10 -6.23
N PHE A 21 -55.70 -62.88 -5.78
CA PHE A 21 -56.85 -62.62 -4.92
C PHE A 21 -58.18 -62.91 -5.62
N SER A 22 -58.28 -62.71 -6.93
CA SER A 22 -59.48 -63.08 -7.70
C SER A 22 -59.67 -64.61 -7.72
N VAL A 23 -58.61 -65.37 -7.99
CA VAL A 23 -58.62 -66.85 -7.98
C VAL A 23 -58.89 -67.39 -6.57
N ILE A 24 -58.25 -66.81 -5.55
CA ILE A 24 -58.47 -67.19 -4.15
C ILE A 24 -59.82 -66.75 -3.64
N SER A 25 -60.36 -65.60 -4.03
CA SER A 25 -61.72 -65.20 -3.65
C SER A 25 -62.74 -66.18 -4.23
N SER A 26 -62.53 -66.64 -5.47
CA SER A 26 -63.32 -67.73 -6.07
C SER A 26 -63.18 -69.05 -5.30
N ALA A 27 -61.95 -69.40 -4.87
CA ALA A 27 -61.70 -70.62 -4.10
C ALA A 27 -62.21 -70.55 -2.64
N LEU A 28 -62.11 -69.39 -1.98
CA LEU A 28 -62.64 -69.09 -0.66
C LEU A 28 -64.16 -69.06 -0.68
N ASN A 29 -64.78 -68.51 -1.72
CA ASN A 29 -66.23 -68.53 -1.86
C ASN A 29 -66.74 -69.97 -2.04
N ARG A 30 -65.98 -70.82 -2.76
CA ARG A 30 -66.23 -72.27 -2.80
C ARG A 30 -66.04 -72.94 -1.43
N TRP A 31 -65.00 -72.59 -0.70
CA TRP A 31 -64.69 -73.11 0.64
C TRP A 31 -65.74 -72.73 1.70
N VAL A 32 -66.17 -71.47 1.73
CA VAL A 32 -67.25 -71.01 2.64
C VAL A 32 -68.59 -71.68 2.29
N SER A 33 -68.79 -72.05 1.02
CA SER A 33 -70.02 -72.71 0.57
C SER A 33 -70.02 -74.24 0.72
N LYS A 34 -68.86 -74.87 0.90
CA LYS A 34 -68.70 -76.33 1.04
C LYS A 34 -67.55 -76.63 2.00
N ASP A 35 -67.89 -77.24 3.13
CA ASP A 35 -67.04 -77.58 4.28
C ASP A 35 -65.87 -78.56 3.95
N GLU A 36 -65.00 -78.19 3.00
CA GLU A 36 -63.81 -78.97 2.61
C GLU A 36 -62.54 -78.35 3.22
N LEU A 37 -61.79 -79.13 3.98
CA LEU A 37 -60.51 -78.72 4.57
C LEU A 37 -59.46 -78.43 3.48
N LEU A 38 -58.90 -77.22 3.51
CA LEU A 38 -57.79 -76.79 2.65
C LEU A 38 -56.61 -77.76 2.72
N THR A 39 -56.24 -78.37 1.60
CA THR A 39 -55.04 -79.20 1.48
C THR A 39 -53.78 -78.39 1.80
N GLN A 40 -52.86 -78.99 2.55
CA GLN A 40 -51.61 -78.39 3.08
C GLN A 40 -50.74 -77.67 2.02
N GLY A 41 -50.87 -78.01 0.73
CA GLY A 41 -50.17 -77.33 -0.37
C GLY A 41 -50.67 -75.92 -0.68
N ALA A 42 -51.97 -75.64 -0.48
CA ALA A 42 -52.55 -74.34 -0.77
C ALA A 42 -52.13 -73.26 0.26
N SER A 43 -51.97 -73.64 1.54
CA SER A 43 -51.51 -72.73 2.59
C SER A 43 -50.01 -72.37 2.44
N SER A 44 -49.18 -73.32 2.02
CA SER A 44 -47.75 -73.10 1.74
C SER A 44 -47.53 -72.12 0.58
N LEU A 45 -48.28 -72.29 -0.51
CA LEU A 45 -48.27 -71.37 -1.65
C LEU A 45 -48.74 -69.96 -1.24
N PHE A 46 -49.80 -69.86 -0.43
CA PHE A 46 -50.28 -68.58 0.08
C PHE A 46 -49.25 -67.86 0.95
N SER A 47 -48.61 -68.58 1.88
CA SER A 47 -47.56 -68.01 2.72
C SER A 47 -46.38 -67.50 1.88
N THR A 48 -45.99 -68.23 0.83
CA THR A 48 -44.87 -67.86 -0.04
C THR A 48 -45.19 -66.63 -0.89
N VAL A 49 -46.41 -66.52 -1.42
CA VAL A 49 -46.85 -65.34 -2.19
C VAL A 49 -46.92 -64.10 -1.30
N VAL A 50 -47.48 -64.24 -0.09
CA VAL A 50 -47.57 -63.14 0.88
C VAL A 50 -46.16 -62.71 1.35
N ALA A 51 -45.26 -63.66 1.62
CA ALA A 51 -43.88 -63.36 1.99
C ALA A 51 -43.12 -62.66 0.84
N GLY A 52 -43.30 -63.10 -0.40
CA GLY A 52 -42.73 -62.44 -1.58
C GLY A 52 -43.25 -61.01 -1.75
N PHE A 53 -44.53 -60.77 -1.48
CA PHE A 53 -45.12 -59.44 -1.52
C PHE A 53 -44.55 -58.54 -0.42
N ALA A 54 -44.49 -59.02 0.81
CA ALA A 54 -43.90 -58.29 1.93
C ALA A 54 -42.43 -57.92 1.66
N LEU A 55 -41.64 -58.84 1.09
CA LEU A 55 -40.26 -58.59 0.72
C LEU A 55 -40.15 -57.54 -0.40
N SER A 56 -41.03 -57.59 -1.41
CA SER A 56 -41.03 -56.62 -2.51
C SER A 56 -41.36 -55.19 -2.04
N ILE A 57 -42.31 -55.05 -1.10
CA ILE A 57 -42.63 -53.76 -0.47
C ILE A 57 -41.44 -53.28 0.35
N LEU A 58 -40.81 -54.17 1.13
CA LEU A 58 -39.66 -53.81 1.96
C LEU A 58 -38.50 -53.30 1.10
N ILE A 59 -38.18 -53.98 0.00
CA ILE A 59 -37.15 -53.56 -0.97
C ILE A 59 -37.51 -52.20 -1.59
N PHE A 60 -38.78 -51.98 -1.95
CA PHE A 60 -39.24 -50.71 -2.50
C PHE A 60 -39.08 -49.55 -1.51
N VAL A 61 -39.49 -49.75 -0.25
CA VAL A 61 -39.35 -48.73 0.82
C VAL A 61 -37.88 -48.42 1.10
N LEU A 62 -37.02 -49.44 1.15
CA LEU A 62 -35.57 -49.25 1.32
C LEU A 62 -34.94 -48.50 0.14
N ASN A 63 -35.38 -48.77 -1.09
CA ASN A 63 -34.88 -48.05 -2.27
C ASN A 63 -35.35 -46.59 -2.30
N GLN A 64 -36.61 -46.31 -1.95
CA GLN A 64 -37.13 -44.94 -1.86
C GLN A 64 -36.43 -44.12 -0.77
N THR A 65 -36.16 -44.72 0.39
CA THR A 65 -35.40 -44.06 1.46
C THR A 65 -33.94 -43.83 1.08
N ALA A 66 -33.30 -44.74 0.34
CA ALA A 66 -31.93 -44.54 -0.18
C ALA A 66 -31.87 -43.39 -1.20
N ILE A 67 -32.82 -43.34 -2.15
CA ILE A 67 -32.91 -42.26 -3.15
C ILE A 67 -33.20 -40.92 -2.48
N GLY A 68 -34.10 -40.89 -1.50
CA GLY A 68 -34.39 -39.69 -0.70
C GLY A 68 -33.15 -39.18 0.02
N LYS A 69 -32.40 -40.05 0.71
CA LYS A 69 -31.15 -39.69 1.37
C LYS A 69 -30.09 -39.16 0.39
N LYS A 70 -29.92 -39.81 -0.77
CA LYS A 70 -28.98 -39.37 -1.81
C LYS A 70 -29.33 -37.98 -2.34
N LYS A 71 -30.61 -37.73 -2.64
CA LYS A 71 -31.09 -36.43 -3.11
C LYS A 71 -30.89 -35.35 -2.05
N THR A 72 -31.20 -35.66 -0.79
CA THR A 72 -30.98 -34.70 0.32
C THR A 72 -29.50 -34.36 0.52
N LEU A 73 -28.59 -35.31 0.28
CA LEU A 73 -27.15 -35.10 0.37
C LEU A 73 -26.63 -34.26 -0.82
N GLU A 74 -27.10 -34.54 -2.03
CA GLU A 74 -26.78 -33.75 -3.24
C GLU A 74 -27.31 -32.31 -3.11
N ASP A 75 -28.54 -32.12 -2.62
CA ASP A 75 -29.13 -30.80 -2.40
C ASP A 75 -28.35 -30.00 -1.34
N LYS A 76 -27.90 -30.65 -0.25
CA LYS A 76 -27.02 -30.03 0.76
C LYS A 76 -25.66 -29.63 0.17
N ASN A 77 -24.98 -30.53 -0.53
CA ASN A 77 -23.68 -30.23 -1.15
C ASN A 77 -23.78 -29.07 -2.16
N ASN A 78 -24.86 -29.04 -2.95
CA ASN A 78 -25.10 -27.93 -3.88
C ASN A 78 -25.35 -26.62 -3.12
N GLN A 79 -26.15 -26.66 -2.05
CA GLN A 79 -26.43 -25.48 -1.22
C GLN A 79 -25.15 -24.93 -0.55
N ASP A 80 -24.28 -25.81 -0.05
CA ASP A 80 -22.98 -25.44 0.52
C ASP A 80 -22.07 -24.82 -0.55
N THR A 81 -22.03 -25.40 -1.76
CA THR A 81 -21.26 -24.83 -2.90
C THR A 81 -21.78 -23.45 -3.32
N TYR A 82 -23.11 -23.25 -3.35
CA TYR A 82 -23.68 -21.93 -3.65
C TYR A 82 -23.36 -20.92 -2.57
N ARG A 83 -23.38 -21.34 -1.30
CA ARG A 83 -23.01 -20.50 -0.18
C ARG A 83 -21.55 -20.06 -0.27
N GLU A 84 -20.64 -20.98 -0.55
CA GLU A 84 -19.22 -20.67 -0.78
C GLU A 84 -19.06 -19.66 -1.92
N LYS A 85 -19.71 -19.89 -3.07
CA LYS A 85 -19.68 -18.94 -4.20
C LYS A 85 -20.25 -17.56 -3.87
N ILE A 86 -21.33 -17.51 -3.07
CA ILE A 86 -21.91 -16.24 -2.61
C ILE A 86 -20.93 -15.53 -1.66
N GLU A 87 -20.28 -16.27 -0.76
CA GLU A 87 -19.26 -15.71 0.14
C GLU A 87 -18.05 -15.18 -0.65
N GLU A 88 -17.56 -15.91 -1.66
CA GLU A 88 -16.51 -15.45 -2.59
C GLU A 88 -16.92 -14.20 -3.36
N LEU A 89 -18.13 -14.16 -3.93
CA LEU A 89 -18.68 -12.99 -4.62
C LEU A 89 -18.81 -11.79 -3.67
N GLN A 90 -19.31 -12.01 -2.45
CA GLN A 90 -19.39 -10.96 -1.44
C GLN A 90 -18.02 -10.44 -1.03
N GLN A 91 -17.02 -11.30 -0.90
CA GLN A 91 -15.64 -10.88 -0.65
C GLN A 91 -15.08 -10.09 -1.84
N ALA A 92 -15.28 -10.56 -3.07
CA ALA A 92 -14.85 -9.87 -4.28
C ALA A 92 -15.48 -8.47 -4.41
N ILE A 93 -16.78 -8.34 -4.13
CA ILE A 93 -17.48 -7.05 -4.12
C ILE A 93 -16.97 -6.17 -3.00
N ARG A 94 -16.76 -6.71 -1.78
CA ARG A 94 -16.23 -5.95 -0.64
C ARG A 94 -14.83 -5.42 -0.92
N LEU A 95 -14.01 -6.15 -1.67
CA LEU A 95 -12.66 -5.77 -2.06
C LEU A 95 -12.61 -5.06 -3.42
N ALA A 96 -13.73 -4.81 -4.09
CA ALA A 96 -13.70 -4.07 -5.35
C ALA A 96 -13.39 -2.59 -5.06
N PRO A 97 -12.51 -1.94 -5.86
CA PRO A 97 -12.37 -0.50 -5.80
C PRO A 97 -13.71 0.19 -6.07
N PRO A 98 -14.00 1.34 -5.44
CA PRO A 98 -15.25 2.07 -5.66
C PRO A 98 -15.44 2.49 -7.12
N ASN A 99 -16.70 2.70 -7.52
CA ASN A 99 -17.04 3.13 -8.87
C ASN A 99 -16.26 4.41 -9.24
N GLY A 100 -15.72 4.44 -10.47
CA GLY A 100 -14.93 5.56 -10.97
C GLY A 100 -13.47 5.58 -10.51
N PHE A 101 -13.05 4.75 -9.54
CA PHE A 101 -11.66 4.72 -9.06
C PHE A 101 -10.67 4.37 -10.18
N ALA A 102 -10.96 3.33 -10.98
CA ALA A 102 -10.08 2.92 -12.06
C ALA A 102 -9.90 4.00 -13.13
N LYS A 103 -10.96 4.74 -13.46
CA LYS A 103 -10.91 5.87 -14.39
C LYS A 103 -10.08 7.01 -13.81
N LEU A 104 -10.35 7.40 -12.56
CA LEU A 104 -9.62 8.47 -11.88
C LEU A 104 -8.12 8.15 -11.76
N LEU A 105 -7.79 6.90 -11.45
CA LEU A 105 -6.41 6.42 -11.42
C LEU A 105 -5.76 6.50 -12.79
N ALA A 106 -6.43 6.05 -13.85
CA ALA A 106 -5.91 6.12 -15.21
C ALA A 106 -5.63 7.58 -15.60
N ASP A 107 -6.58 8.49 -15.36
CA ASP A 107 -6.43 9.91 -15.63
C ASP A 107 -5.22 10.50 -14.86
N TYR A 108 -5.01 10.12 -13.60
CA TYR A 108 -3.85 10.57 -12.83
C TYR A 108 -2.52 9.97 -13.29
N VAL A 109 -2.51 8.70 -13.70
CA VAL A 109 -1.30 8.04 -14.20
C VAL A 109 -0.87 8.68 -15.51
N ASP A 110 -1.81 8.93 -16.43
CA ASP A 110 -1.52 9.61 -17.70
C ASP A 110 -0.91 11.00 -17.46
N VAL A 111 -1.54 11.80 -16.58
CA VAL A 111 -1.03 13.12 -16.21
C VAL A 111 0.34 13.04 -15.52
N ALA A 112 0.56 12.04 -14.67
CA ALA A 112 1.84 11.85 -13.99
C ALA A 112 2.96 11.44 -14.96
N ASP A 113 2.66 10.64 -15.99
CA ASP A 113 3.61 10.32 -17.05
C ASP A 113 3.95 11.54 -17.91
N ASP A 114 2.97 12.41 -18.22
CA ASP A 114 3.22 13.69 -18.89
C ASP A 114 4.12 14.61 -18.03
N PHE A 115 3.89 14.65 -16.71
CA PHE A 115 4.75 15.35 -15.76
C PHE A 115 6.18 14.82 -15.75
N VAL A 116 6.35 13.50 -15.82
CA VAL A 116 7.68 12.87 -15.96
C VAL A 116 8.36 13.37 -17.23
N GLN A 117 7.68 13.40 -18.37
CA GLN A 117 8.24 13.91 -19.62
C GLN A 117 8.60 15.40 -19.53
N ALA A 118 7.74 16.21 -18.93
CA ALA A 118 7.97 17.65 -18.74
C ALA A 118 9.22 17.93 -17.88
N VAL A 119 9.42 17.14 -16.81
CA VAL A 119 10.62 17.22 -15.96
C VAL A 119 11.87 16.72 -16.70
N LEU A 120 11.77 15.61 -17.44
CA LEU A 120 12.87 15.05 -18.23
C LEU A 120 13.36 15.99 -19.32
N GLN A 121 12.47 16.68 -20.03
CA GLN A 121 12.86 17.66 -21.05
C GLN A 121 13.70 18.81 -20.48
N LYS A 122 13.51 19.15 -19.20
CA LYS A 122 14.28 20.18 -18.50
C LYS A 122 15.62 19.68 -17.94
N SER A 123 15.94 18.39 -18.09
CA SER A 123 17.16 17.76 -17.57
C SER A 123 18.47 18.24 -18.21
N SER A 124 18.41 18.90 -19.37
CA SER A 124 19.60 19.51 -20.00
C SER A 124 20.28 20.52 -19.08
N ARG A 125 19.50 21.31 -18.33
CA ARG A 125 20.01 22.29 -17.35
C ARG A 125 20.76 21.64 -16.19
N LEU A 126 20.29 20.47 -15.74
CA LEU A 126 20.97 19.67 -14.71
C LEU A 126 22.34 19.17 -15.19
N GLN A 127 22.41 18.69 -16.43
CA GLN A 127 23.68 18.21 -17.00
C GLN A 127 24.68 19.36 -17.14
N THR A 128 24.24 20.54 -17.58
CA THR A 128 25.08 21.74 -17.66
C THR A 128 25.61 22.14 -16.29
N ALA A 129 24.75 22.22 -15.27
CA ALA A 129 25.16 22.59 -13.92
C ALA A 129 26.13 21.57 -13.30
N ARG A 130 25.89 20.27 -13.52
CA ARG A 130 26.80 19.21 -13.06
C ARG A 130 28.15 19.26 -13.76
N SER A 131 28.17 19.46 -15.07
CA SER A 131 29.42 19.64 -15.84
C SER A 131 30.17 20.88 -15.36
N TYR A 132 29.44 21.96 -15.07
CA TYR A 132 30.01 23.18 -14.50
C TYR A 132 30.65 22.91 -13.13
N ALA A 133 29.93 22.30 -12.18
CA ALA A 133 30.45 21.96 -10.85
C ALA A 133 31.69 21.06 -10.92
N SER A 134 31.67 20.06 -11.81
CA SER A 134 32.79 19.16 -12.11
C SER A 134 34.03 19.91 -12.58
N LYS A 135 33.86 20.83 -13.55
CA LYS A 135 34.95 21.68 -14.07
C LYS A 135 35.45 22.66 -13.02
N LEU A 136 34.56 23.21 -12.21
CA LEU A 136 34.85 24.20 -11.18
C LEU A 136 35.77 23.62 -10.09
N VAL A 137 35.55 22.35 -9.72
CA VAL A 137 36.32 21.65 -8.67
C VAL A 137 37.47 20.80 -9.26
N GLY A 138 37.59 20.73 -10.59
CA GLY A 138 38.66 19.98 -11.24
C GLY A 138 38.56 18.46 -11.05
N VAL A 139 37.35 17.93 -10.90
CA VAL A 139 37.11 16.50 -10.65
C VAL A 139 36.10 15.92 -11.63
N GLU A 140 36.14 14.60 -11.82
CA GLU A 140 35.09 13.92 -12.58
C GLU A 140 33.72 14.09 -11.91
N SER A 141 32.66 14.14 -12.73
CA SER A 141 31.30 14.38 -12.23
C SER A 141 30.76 13.29 -11.29
N ARG A 142 31.47 12.16 -11.14
CA ARG A 142 31.17 11.09 -10.18
C ARG A 142 31.86 11.31 -8.83
N GLU A 143 33.01 11.98 -8.81
CA GLU A 143 33.75 12.29 -7.57
C GLU A 143 33.06 13.35 -6.73
N ILE A 144 32.21 14.21 -7.34
CA ILE A 144 31.42 15.22 -6.63
C ILE A 144 30.64 14.59 -5.47
N TYR A 145 30.05 13.39 -5.69
CA TYR A 145 29.27 12.63 -4.70
C TYR A 145 30.06 12.11 -3.49
N GLN A 146 31.36 12.35 -3.41
CA GLN A 146 32.17 12.00 -2.24
C GLN A 146 32.01 12.99 -1.08
N GLY A 147 31.37 14.14 -1.34
CA GLY A 147 31.19 15.23 -0.37
C GLY A 147 32.33 16.24 -0.43
N ILE A 148 32.04 17.51 -0.08
CA ILE A 148 33.00 18.62 -0.24
C ILE A 148 34.26 18.45 0.63
N GLU A 149 34.12 17.89 1.83
CA GLU A 149 35.25 17.68 2.76
C GLU A 149 36.41 16.92 2.12
N LYS A 150 36.07 15.88 1.33
CA LYS A 150 37.06 15.06 0.63
C LYS A 150 37.66 15.76 -0.58
N LEU A 151 37.03 16.83 -1.04
CA LEU A 151 37.41 17.61 -2.21
C LEU A 151 38.10 18.94 -1.86
N HIS A 152 38.19 19.32 -0.58
CA HIS A 152 38.79 20.59 -0.13
C HIS A 152 40.18 20.84 -0.74
N HIS A 153 41.03 19.81 -0.80
CA HIS A 153 42.39 19.91 -1.34
C HIS A 153 42.44 20.16 -2.87
N LYS A 154 41.34 19.96 -3.58
CA LYS A 154 41.23 20.16 -5.04
C LYS A 154 40.55 21.49 -5.42
N ILE A 155 39.98 22.20 -4.45
CA ILE A 155 39.23 23.44 -4.70
C ILE A 155 40.20 24.62 -4.77
N ASP A 156 40.28 25.27 -5.93
CA ASP A 156 41.01 26.53 -6.11
C ASP A 156 40.15 27.72 -5.64
N LYS A 157 40.43 28.21 -4.43
CA LYS A 157 39.70 29.33 -3.80
C LYS A 157 39.68 30.60 -4.66
N THR A 158 40.77 30.90 -5.37
CA THR A 158 40.87 32.10 -6.21
C THR A 158 39.93 31.99 -7.41
N ALA A 159 39.94 30.84 -8.08
CA ALA A 159 39.04 30.57 -9.20
C ALA A 159 37.55 30.55 -8.78
N ILE A 160 37.23 30.08 -7.57
CA ILE A 160 35.87 30.16 -7.03
C ILE A 160 35.44 31.61 -6.77
N ASN A 161 36.32 32.42 -6.18
CA ASN A 161 36.03 33.83 -5.89
C ASN A 161 35.76 34.63 -7.18
N GLU A 162 36.55 34.41 -8.23
CA GLU A 162 36.32 35.04 -9.55
C GLU A 162 34.96 34.65 -10.16
N LYS A 163 34.49 33.43 -9.89
CA LYS A 163 33.22 32.89 -10.43
C LYS A 163 32.04 32.96 -9.48
N LYS A 164 32.16 33.64 -8.34
CA LYS A 164 31.17 33.66 -7.25
C LYS A 164 29.76 34.03 -7.74
N GLU A 165 29.64 35.07 -8.56
CA GLU A 165 28.34 35.51 -9.08
C GLU A 165 27.76 34.55 -10.13
N GLU A 166 28.61 33.88 -10.92
CA GLU A 166 28.18 32.82 -11.84
C GLU A 166 27.64 31.61 -11.07
N ILE A 167 28.33 31.18 -10.01
CA ILE A 167 27.89 30.09 -9.12
C ILE A 167 26.54 30.44 -8.50
N LYS A 168 26.37 31.65 -7.95
CA LYS A 168 25.08 32.12 -7.41
C LYS A 168 23.97 32.09 -8.46
N LYS A 169 24.25 32.49 -9.71
CA LYS A 169 23.27 32.43 -10.81
C LYS A 169 22.86 30.99 -11.13
N ILE A 170 23.80 30.05 -11.10
CA ILE A 170 23.51 28.62 -11.30
C ILE A 170 22.68 28.07 -10.14
N ILE A 171 23.03 28.41 -8.89
CA ILE A 171 22.25 28.03 -7.70
C ILE A 171 20.79 28.49 -7.85
N ARG A 172 20.54 29.77 -8.16
CA ARG A 172 19.17 30.30 -8.38
C ARG A 172 18.43 29.56 -9.50
N THR A 173 19.14 29.19 -10.57
CA THR A 173 18.55 28.43 -11.69
C THR A 173 18.14 27.02 -11.25
N LEU A 174 18.97 26.37 -10.44
CA LEU A 174 18.68 25.04 -9.90
C LEU A 174 17.57 25.09 -8.85
N GLU A 175 17.54 26.10 -7.98
CA GLU A 175 16.46 26.33 -7.00
C GLU A 175 15.11 26.56 -7.70
N SER A 176 15.06 27.37 -8.76
CA SER A 176 13.87 27.47 -9.60
C SER A 176 13.47 26.13 -10.23
N GLY A 177 14.44 25.27 -10.56
CA GLY A 177 14.20 23.89 -10.97
C GLY A 177 13.55 23.04 -9.88
N GLN A 178 13.98 23.19 -8.61
CA GLN A 178 13.41 22.52 -7.45
C GLN A 178 11.96 22.94 -7.19
N GLU A 179 11.66 24.24 -7.32
CA GLU A 179 10.29 24.74 -7.17
C GLU A 179 9.35 24.11 -8.20
N VAL A 180 9.83 23.99 -9.45
CA VAL A 180 9.10 23.30 -10.51
C VAL A 180 8.91 21.82 -10.17
N THR A 181 9.96 21.07 -9.80
CA THR A 181 9.80 19.64 -9.44
C THR A 181 8.90 19.46 -8.23
N ALA A 182 9.01 20.31 -7.21
CA ALA A 182 8.17 20.30 -6.02
C ALA A 182 6.68 20.49 -6.36
N SER A 183 6.35 21.39 -7.29
CA SER A 183 4.95 21.56 -7.74
C SER A 183 4.38 20.30 -8.41
N HIS A 184 5.18 19.58 -9.20
CA HIS A 184 4.76 18.32 -9.84
C HIS A 184 4.62 17.20 -8.79
N ILE A 185 5.55 17.14 -7.83
CA ILE A 185 5.47 16.22 -6.68
C ILE A 185 4.18 16.48 -5.90
N ARG A 186 3.87 17.73 -5.54
CA ARG A 186 2.64 18.09 -4.81
C ARG A 186 1.37 17.70 -5.58
N ALA A 187 1.35 17.89 -6.90
CA ALA A 187 0.22 17.45 -7.73
C ALA A 187 0.01 15.92 -7.68
N ILE A 188 1.08 15.13 -7.68
CA ILE A 188 1.00 13.66 -7.54
C ILE A 188 0.61 13.26 -6.11
N LEU A 189 1.12 13.94 -5.08
CA LEU A 189 0.70 13.72 -3.70
C LEU A 189 -0.80 14.03 -3.52
N ALA A 190 -1.31 15.06 -4.19
CA ALA A 190 -2.75 15.35 -4.22
C ALA A 190 -3.54 14.21 -4.87
N ALA A 191 -3.01 13.60 -5.94
CA ALA A 191 -3.59 12.40 -6.55
C ALA A 191 -3.68 11.25 -5.53
N TYR A 192 -2.61 10.97 -4.78
CA TYR A 192 -2.62 9.95 -3.72
C TYR A 192 -3.70 10.20 -2.66
N SER A 193 -3.78 11.42 -2.11
CA SER A 193 -4.78 11.76 -1.10
C SER A 193 -6.21 11.62 -1.63
N ARG A 194 -6.46 11.99 -2.89
CA ARG A 194 -7.78 11.88 -3.51
C ARG A 194 -8.14 10.46 -3.87
N LEU A 195 -7.19 9.66 -4.36
CA LEU A 195 -7.38 8.25 -4.59
C LEU A 195 -7.70 7.54 -3.27
N ALA A 196 -7.00 7.86 -2.18
CA ALA A 196 -7.29 7.30 -0.86
C ALA A 196 -8.70 7.67 -0.39
N ALA A 197 -9.10 8.95 -0.53
CA ALA A 197 -10.45 9.40 -0.21
C ALA A 197 -11.52 8.68 -1.06
N GLN A 198 -11.29 8.56 -2.38
CA GLN A 198 -12.18 7.83 -3.28
C GLN A 198 -12.28 6.36 -2.90
N PHE A 199 -11.16 5.72 -2.55
CA PHE A 199 -11.11 4.32 -2.13
C PHE A 199 -11.85 4.09 -0.81
N ASP A 200 -11.84 5.08 0.09
CA ASP A 200 -12.65 5.11 1.31
C ASP A 200 -14.14 5.34 1.03
N GLY A 201 -14.51 5.80 -0.18
CA GLY A 201 -15.86 6.26 -0.51
C GLY A 201 -16.22 7.58 0.18
N ILE A 202 -15.21 8.42 0.47
CA ILE A 202 -15.35 9.66 1.25
C ILE A 202 -14.94 10.86 0.41
N LYS A 203 -15.74 11.93 0.50
CA LYS A 203 -15.44 13.21 -0.13
C LYS A 203 -14.59 14.07 0.82
N PRO A 204 -13.41 14.56 0.38
CA PRO A 204 -12.61 15.47 1.18
C PRO A 204 -13.39 16.74 1.53
N SER A 205 -13.34 17.11 2.81
CA SER A 205 -14.08 18.24 3.40
C SER A 205 -13.31 18.78 4.61
N GLY A 206 -13.75 19.89 5.20
CA GLY A 206 -13.17 20.39 6.46
C GLY A 206 -13.23 19.37 7.61
N ASP A 207 -14.18 18.44 7.56
CA ASP A 207 -14.33 17.34 8.53
C ASP A 207 -13.72 16.01 8.06
N ASN A 208 -13.16 15.95 6.85
CA ASN A 208 -12.46 14.77 6.32
C ASN A 208 -11.23 15.25 5.56
N ILE A 209 -10.16 15.48 6.31
CA ILE A 209 -8.91 16.01 5.78
C ILE A 209 -7.99 14.86 5.41
N TYR A 210 -7.58 14.82 4.14
CA TYR A 210 -6.54 13.92 3.65
C TYR A 210 -5.26 14.71 3.44
N ARG A 211 -4.12 14.12 3.82
CA ARG A 211 -2.80 14.70 3.55
C ARG A 211 -1.92 13.68 2.88
N ALA A 212 -0.88 14.17 2.25
CA ALA A 212 0.20 13.34 1.77
C ALA A 212 1.52 14.10 1.85
N ASN A 213 2.59 13.39 2.17
CA ASN A 213 3.93 13.94 2.10
C ASN A 213 4.92 12.94 1.53
N LEU A 214 6.10 13.44 1.22
CA LEU A 214 7.22 12.66 0.78
C LEU A 214 8.41 12.88 1.72
N MET A 215 8.89 11.78 2.29
CA MET A 215 10.17 11.75 3.00
C MET A 215 11.25 11.21 2.08
N LEU A 216 12.36 11.93 1.95
CA LEU A 216 13.47 11.56 1.08
C LEU A 216 14.62 10.95 1.88
N LYS A 217 15.20 9.88 1.34
CA LYS A 217 16.37 9.21 1.90
C LYS A 217 17.64 9.86 1.36
N TYR A 218 18.51 10.27 2.27
CA TYR A 218 19.83 10.83 1.96
C TYR A 218 20.94 9.98 2.57
N ASN A 219 22.12 10.00 1.97
CA ASN A 219 23.33 9.46 2.61
C ASN A 219 23.85 10.48 3.63
N ILE A 220 24.36 10.00 4.76
CA ILE A 220 25.01 10.87 5.75
C ILE A 220 26.21 11.60 5.14
N SER A 221 26.89 11.02 4.16
CA SER A 221 28.00 11.67 3.45
C SER A 221 27.58 12.86 2.61
N ASP A 222 26.28 12.97 2.29
CA ASP A 222 25.73 14.03 1.43
C ASP A 222 25.32 15.28 2.25
N LYS A 223 25.50 15.27 3.58
CA LYS A 223 25.31 16.45 4.45
C LYS A 223 26.39 16.52 5.53
N GLN A 224 26.99 17.71 5.68
CA GLN A 224 27.26 18.21 7.02
C GLN A 224 25.93 18.73 7.59
N ILE A 225 25.41 18.04 8.60
CA ILE A 225 24.33 18.56 9.44
C ILE A 225 24.94 19.73 10.20
N LYS A 226 24.43 20.97 10.02
CA LYS A 226 24.85 22.10 10.86
C LYS A 226 24.62 21.69 12.32
N GLN A 227 25.68 21.75 13.12
CA GLN A 227 25.70 21.28 14.52
C GLN A 227 24.61 21.93 15.39
N SER A 228 24.08 23.08 14.98
CA SER A 228 22.98 23.82 15.63
C SER A 228 21.58 23.26 15.35
N ASP A 229 21.39 22.54 14.23
CA ASP A 229 20.15 21.82 13.92
C ASP A 229 20.22 20.43 14.53
N VAL A 230 20.46 20.38 15.85
CA VAL A 230 20.50 19.16 16.64
C VAL A 230 19.19 18.41 16.38
N PHE A 231 19.24 17.43 15.49
CA PHE A 231 18.26 16.37 15.45
C PHE A 231 18.28 15.75 16.83
N ARG A 232 17.33 16.16 17.70
CA ARG A 232 17.15 15.54 19.03
C ARG A 232 17.08 14.02 18.87
N TYR A 233 16.56 13.59 17.71
CA TYR A 233 16.36 12.23 17.26
C TYR A 233 16.75 12.08 15.76
N VAL A 234 17.78 11.28 15.42
CA VAL A 234 18.30 11.18 14.03
C VAL A 234 17.58 10.10 13.22
N PRO A 235 16.99 10.40 12.06
CA PRO A 235 16.23 9.46 11.23
C PRO A 235 17.02 8.35 10.49
N SER A 236 17.86 7.57 11.17
CA SER A 236 18.80 6.63 10.55
C SER A 236 18.19 5.37 9.88
N ILE A 237 18.78 4.85 8.80
CA ILE A 237 18.40 3.53 8.24
C ILE A 237 19.52 2.54 8.58
N LEU A 238 19.28 1.66 9.55
CA LEU A 238 20.27 0.65 10.01
C LEU A 238 19.92 -0.74 9.46
N LYS A 239 20.84 -1.43 8.79
CA LYS A 239 20.61 -2.81 8.29
C LYS A 239 21.59 -3.81 8.91
N GLY A 240 21.14 -4.54 9.93
CA GLY A 240 21.81 -5.75 10.43
C GLY A 240 22.87 -5.43 11.50
N ASN A 241 23.92 -6.26 11.60
CA ASN A 241 25.09 -6.03 12.47
C ASN A 241 25.99 -4.90 11.95
N GLU A 242 25.44 -3.95 11.18
CA GLU A 242 26.19 -2.77 10.79
C GLU A 242 26.58 -2.01 12.06
N SER A 243 27.85 -1.61 12.12
CA SER A 243 28.41 -0.77 13.18
C SER A 243 27.50 0.41 13.47
N SER A 244 27.59 0.97 14.67
CA SER A 244 26.86 2.15 15.18
C SER A 244 26.94 3.44 14.35
N SER A 245 27.47 3.39 13.12
CA SER A 245 27.56 4.50 12.19
C SER A 245 26.31 4.58 11.31
N ILE A 246 25.57 5.68 11.46
CA ILE A 246 24.40 6.03 10.66
C ILE A 246 24.86 6.28 9.21
N LYS A 247 24.40 5.45 8.25
CA LYS A 247 24.76 5.63 6.83
C LYS A 247 23.77 6.47 6.04
N HIS A 248 22.50 6.40 6.38
CA HIS A 248 21.45 7.13 5.67
C HIS A 248 20.46 7.71 6.66
N TYR A 249 19.77 8.77 6.25
CA TYR A 249 18.72 9.39 7.04
C TYR A 249 17.53 9.82 6.18
N LEU A 250 16.34 9.93 6.78
CA LEU A 250 15.14 10.45 6.12
C LEU A 250 14.93 11.93 6.43
N THR A 251 14.61 12.73 5.42
CA THR A 251 14.24 14.14 5.60
C THR A 251 12.84 14.38 5.06
N LEU A 252 12.03 15.09 5.85
CA LEU A 252 10.76 15.65 5.41
C LEU A 252 11.01 17.04 4.87
N HIS A 253 10.67 17.24 3.60
CA HIS A 253 10.68 18.53 2.95
C HIS A 253 9.25 19.06 2.94
N GLN A 254 9.02 20.20 3.59
CA GLN A 254 7.67 20.78 3.72
C GLN A 254 7.08 21.06 2.34
N GLU A 255 7.88 21.51 1.39
CA GLU A 255 7.51 21.73 0.00
C GLU A 255 7.03 20.46 -0.73
N HIS A 256 7.28 19.27 -0.17
CA HIS A 256 6.76 17.98 -0.64
C HIS A 256 5.62 17.46 0.25
N SER A 257 4.73 18.34 0.66
CA SER A 257 3.54 17.99 1.42
C SER A 257 2.31 18.71 0.86
N ILE A 258 1.14 18.12 1.07
CA ILE A 258 -0.14 18.68 0.66
C ILE A 258 -1.24 18.35 1.68
N LYS A 259 -2.26 19.23 1.72
CA LYS A 259 -3.49 19.08 2.51
C LYS A 259 -4.71 19.23 1.61
N ILE A 260 -5.52 18.16 1.49
CA ILE A 260 -6.76 18.13 0.72
C ILE A 260 -7.96 18.09 1.66
N PHE A 261 -8.78 19.14 1.59
CA PHE A 261 -10.04 19.27 2.33
C PHE A 261 -11.18 19.78 1.42
N LYS A 262 -10.96 19.80 0.10
CA LYS A 262 -11.97 20.16 -0.90
C LYS A 262 -12.03 19.08 -1.97
N GLU A 263 -13.24 18.74 -2.38
CA GLU A 263 -13.50 17.86 -3.52
C GLU A 263 -13.18 18.61 -4.82
N LYS A 264 -11.95 18.45 -5.29
CA LYS A 264 -11.51 18.77 -6.65
C LYS A 264 -10.84 17.52 -7.20
N GLU A 265 -11.13 17.12 -8.43
CA GLU A 265 -10.56 15.88 -8.98
C GLU A 265 -9.29 16.13 -9.79
N ARG A 266 -9.19 17.21 -10.57
CA ARG A 266 -8.02 17.43 -11.43
C ARG A 266 -6.75 17.79 -10.66
N ILE A 267 -5.60 17.28 -11.11
CA ILE A 267 -4.26 17.64 -10.59
C ILE A 267 -3.44 18.49 -11.58
N SER A 268 -3.98 18.72 -12.77
CA SER A 268 -3.35 19.50 -13.84
C SER A 268 -4.33 20.46 -14.50
N GLU A 269 -3.77 21.45 -15.18
CA GLU A 269 -4.45 22.34 -16.10
C GLU A 269 -3.63 22.54 -17.38
N HIS A 270 -4.26 23.09 -18.41
CA HIS A 270 -3.59 23.44 -19.64
C HIS A 270 -3.17 24.91 -19.61
N ASP A 271 -1.87 25.15 -19.74
CA ASP A 271 -1.30 26.47 -20.04
C ASP A 271 -0.90 26.49 -21.51
N GLY A 272 -1.79 27.01 -22.36
CA GLY A 272 -1.69 26.91 -23.81
C GLY A 272 -1.67 25.46 -24.28
N SER A 273 -0.57 25.04 -24.90
CA SER A 273 -0.37 23.65 -25.37
C SER A 273 0.32 22.74 -24.35
N LYS A 274 0.66 23.23 -23.15
CA LYS A 274 1.42 22.48 -22.15
C LYS A 274 0.53 22.08 -20.99
N LEU A 275 0.70 20.84 -20.54
CA LEU A 275 0.10 20.36 -19.31
C LEU A 275 0.96 20.82 -18.13
N VAL A 276 0.37 21.53 -17.18
CA VAL A 276 1.05 22.05 -15.99
C VAL A 276 0.33 21.57 -14.71
N PRO A 277 1.05 21.39 -13.60
CA PRO A 277 0.43 21.04 -12.34
C PRO A 277 -0.48 22.18 -11.86
N LEU A 278 -1.64 21.83 -11.30
CA LEU A 278 -2.45 22.79 -10.57
C LEU A 278 -1.69 23.32 -9.35
N ALA A 279 -1.94 24.57 -8.98
CA ALA A 279 -1.34 25.17 -7.80
C ALA A 279 -1.85 24.47 -6.52
N PHE A 280 -0.98 23.67 -5.93
CA PHE A 280 -1.15 23.11 -4.59
C PHE A 280 -0.12 23.76 -3.66
N GLU A 281 -0.61 24.36 -2.58
CA GLU A 281 0.25 24.89 -1.52
C GLU A 281 0.83 23.74 -0.68
N ALA A 282 2.01 23.99 -0.11
CA ALA A 282 2.61 23.10 0.86
C ALA A 282 1.73 23.03 2.14
N ASP A 283 1.75 21.89 2.84
CA ASP A 283 1.06 21.78 4.12
C ASP A 283 1.87 22.46 5.22
N GLU A 284 1.35 23.57 5.76
CA GLU A 284 1.96 24.31 6.86
C GLU A 284 1.90 23.55 8.19
N ASP A 285 0.93 22.65 8.35
CA ASP A 285 0.74 21.88 9.58
C ASP A 285 1.71 20.70 9.70
N ILE A 286 2.42 20.36 8.62
CA ILE A 286 3.31 19.22 8.62
C ILE A 286 4.63 19.58 9.29
N SER A 287 4.91 18.91 10.40
CA SER A 287 6.13 19.15 11.16
C SER A 287 6.98 17.90 11.27
N THR A 288 8.21 18.11 11.71
CA THR A 288 9.23 17.10 12.00
C THR A 288 8.81 16.09 13.08
N PHE A 289 7.66 16.23 13.73
CA PHE A 289 7.09 15.15 14.55
C PHE A 289 6.57 13.95 13.73
N SER A 290 6.55 14.12 12.41
CA SER A 290 6.47 13.03 11.44
C SER A 290 7.81 12.30 11.26
N LEU A 291 8.91 12.80 11.85
CA LEU A 291 10.26 12.27 11.68
C LEU A 291 10.69 11.35 12.83
N PRO A 292 11.46 10.30 12.52
CA PRO A 292 11.73 9.19 13.44
C PRO A 292 12.85 9.39 14.46
N PHE A 293 12.80 8.58 15.53
CA PHE A 293 13.88 8.35 16.50
C PHE A 293 14.31 6.87 16.56
N PHE A 294 15.51 6.60 17.13
CA PHE A 294 16.13 5.28 17.29
C PHE A 294 16.55 5.06 18.74
N LEU A 295 16.15 3.93 19.31
CA LEU A 295 16.81 3.34 20.46
C LEU A 295 17.47 2.02 20.04
N GLY A 296 18.78 2.07 19.84
CA GLY A 296 19.63 0.89 19.98
C GLY A 296 19.73 -0.07 18.77
N LYS A 297 20.41 -1.19 19.03
CA LYS A 297 20.92 -2.17 18.04
C LYS A 297 19.86 -3.13 17.46
N ASP A 298 18.63 -3.12 17.98
CA ASP A 298 17.60 -4.08 17.58
C ASP A 298 16.53 -3.41 16.71
N LYS A 299 16.40 -3.94 15.49
CA LYS A 299 15.46 -3.54 14.43
C LYS A 299 13.99 -3.59 14.85
N LYS A 300 13.66 -4.24 15.97
CA LYS A 300 12.29 -4.31 16.48
C LYS A 300 11.84 -3.03 17.18
N HIS A 301 12.75 -2.11 17.48
CA HIS A 301 12.48 -0.92 18.30
C HIS A 301 12.43 0.40 17.48
N TYR A 302 12.17 0.31 16.16
CA TYR A 302 11.87 1.46 15.32
C TYR A 302 10.47 2.01 15.65
N ASN A 303 10.36 2.82 16.69
CA ASN A 303 9.07 3.33 17.13
C ASN A 303 8.84 4.74 16.61
N CYS A 304 8.54 4.87 15.33
CA CYS A 304 7.92 6.06 14.75
C CYS A 304 7.04 5.68 13.55
N PHE A 305 6.05 6.51 13.27
CA PHE A 305 5.03 6.25 12.26
C PHE A 305 5.60 6.10 10.84
N GLY A 306 5.40 4.92 10.25
CA GLY A 306 5.29 4.76 8.79
C GLY A 306 6.61 4.63 8.01
N ALA A 307 7.49 5.63 8.10
CA ALA A 307 8.51 5.82 7.06
C ALA A 307 9.79 4.97 7.22
N PRO A 308 10.50 4.91 8.37
CA PRO A 308 11.77 4.20 8.45
C PRO A 308 11.60 2.69 8.27
N ARG A 309 10.55 2.12 8.88
CA ARG A 309 10.23 0.71 8.75
C ARG A 309 9.90 0.36 7.31
N ALA A 310 9.11 1.19 6.62
CA ALA A 310 8.81 0.97 5.21
C ALA A 310 10.06 0.96 4.31
N VAL A 311 11.05 1.82 4.61
CA VAL A 311 12.34 1.81 3.90
C VAL A 311 13.19 0.58 4.23
N VAL A 312 13.32 0.24 5.51
CA VAL A 312 14.17 -0.86 5.97
C VAL A 312 13.63 -2.21 5.52
N GLU A 313 12.32 -2.41 5.66
CA GLU A 313 11.63 -3.66 5.29
C GLU A 313 11.30 -3.72 3.80
N VAL A 314 11.39 -2.59 3.08
CA VAL A 314 11.01 -2.46 1.66
C VAL A 314 9.55 -2.89 1.44
N LYS A 315 8.70 -2.58 2.42
CA LYS A 315 7.28 -2.93 2.45
C LYS A 315 6.47 -1.73 2.85
N HIS A 316 5.21 -1.69 2.44
CA HIS A 316 4.32 -0.65 2.95
C HIS A 316 4.06 -0.86 4.44
N GLN A 317 3.89 0.23 5.18
CA GLN A 317 3.45 0.20 6.57
C GLN A 317 2.05 0.83 6.65
N ILE A 318 1.18 0.21 7.44
CA ILE A 318 -0.18 0.69 7.67
C ILE A 318 -0.39 0.87 9.16
N ILE A 319 -0.96 2.02 9.53
CA ILE A 319 -1.24 2.40 10.90
C ILE A 319 -2.68 2.90 10.93
N ASN A 320 -3.58 2.06 11.45
CA ASN A 320 -5.01 2.35 11.47
C ASN A 320 -5.40 3.40 12.51
N ASP A 321 -4.63 3.48 13.59
CA ASP A 321 -4.94 4.35 14.72
C ASP A 321 -3.64 4.78 15.39
N THR A 322 -3.25 6.04 15.19
CA THR A 322 -1.99 6.57 15.72
C THR A 322 -1.98 6.61 17.25
N GLN A 323 -3.12 6.84 17.89
CA GLN A 323 -3.20 6.88 19.35
C GLN A 323 -2.98 5.49 19.95
N LYS A 324 -3.60 4.46 19.38
CA LYS A 324 -3.35 3.07 19.81
C LYS A 324 -1.90 2.64 19.61
N GLU A 325 -1.27 3.08 18.53
CA GLU A 325 0.14 2.77 18.27
C GLU A 325 1.05 3.43 19.32
N ILE A 326 0.78 4.70 19.70
CA ILE A 326 1.51 5.40 20.76
C ILE A 326 1.28 4.75 22.13
N GLU A 327 0.06 4.33 22.45
CA GLU A 327 -0.23 3.56 23.66
C GLU A 327 0.58 2.27 23.72
N ASN A 328 0.72 1.56 22.59
CA ASN A 328 1.53 0.35 22.51
C ASN A 328 3.01 0.65 22.77
N TRP A 329 3.55 1.75 22.23
CA TRP A 329 4.93 2.17 22.52
C TRP A 329 5.14 2.43 24.02
N SER A 330 4.17 3.11 24.65
CA SER A 330 4.19 3.39 26.09
C SER A 330 4.16 2.11 26.93
N ARG A 331 3.31 1.13 26.58
CA ARG A 331 3.19 -0.15 27.29
C ARG A 331 4.43 -1.02 27.17
N GLN A 332 5.08 -1.01 26.02
CA GLN A 332 6.27 -1.84 25.76
C GLN A 332 7.54 -1.25 26.40
N GLN A 333 7.53 0.00 26.87
CA GLN A 333 8.70 0.72 27.43
C GLN A 333 9.93 0.73 26.50
N VAL A 334 9.68 0.61 25.19
CA VAL A 334 10.73 0.54 24.17
C VAL A 334 11.21 1.94 23.75
N SER A 335 10.33 2.94 23.83
CA SER A 335 10.60 4.32 23.43
C SER A 335 10.93 5.21 24.64
N PRO A 336 11.71 6.31 24.48
CA PRO A 336 11.87 7.28 25.55
C PRO A 336 10.52 7.90 25.90
N THR A 337 10.28 8.12 27.18
CA THR A 337 9.04 8.75 27.67
C THR A 337 8.81 10.12 27.04
N GLU A 338 9.86 10.93 26.89
CA GLU A 338 9.81 12.25 26.26
C GLU A 338 9.19 12.19 24.85
N LEU A 339 9.64 11.23 24.03
CA LEU A 339 9.12 11.03 22.68
C LEU A 339 7.68 10.54 22.67
N VAL A 340 7.32 9.66 23.62
CA VAL A 340 5.94 9.18 23.75
C VAL A 340 5.01 10.35 24.10
N GLU A 341 5.41 11.23 25.01
CA GLU A 341 4.62 12.39 25.41
C GLU A 341 4.51 13.45 24.29
N GLU A 342 5.62 13.77 23.63
CA GLU A 342 5.60 14.68 22.47
C GLU A 342 4.74 14.09 21.32
N ALA A 343 4.76 12.76 21.09
CA ALA A 343 3.90 12.09 20.12
C ALA A 343 2.42 12.18 20.52
N LYS A 344 2.09 11.95 21.79
CA LYS A 344 0.72 12.12 22.30
C LYS A 344 0.24 13.54 22.04
N GLU A 345 1.04 14.55 22.37
CA GLU A 345 0.69 15.96 22.16
C GLU A 345 0.41 16.26 20.69
N HIS A 346 1.34 15.88 19.79
CA HIS A 346 1.20 16.12 18.36
C HIS A 346 -0.03 15.42 17.77
N PHE A 347 -0.17 14.12 18.03
CA PHE A 347 -1.22 13.29 17.46
C PHE A 347 -2.57 13.44 18.18
N ASN A 348 -2.66 14.18 19.29
CA ASN A 348 -3.94 14.49 19.94
C ASN A 348 -4.72 15.59 19.22
N ARG A 349 -4.03 16.47 18.48
CA ARG A 349 -4.67 17.51 17.65
C ARG A 349 -5.76 16.92 16.76
N ARG A 350 -6.91 17.59 16.68
CA ARG A 350 -8.09 17.11 15.93
C ARG A 350 -7.81 16.96 14.44
N ASP A 351 -7.02 17.86 13.90
CA ASP A 351 -6.76 18.01 12.48
C ASP A 351 -5.54 17.24 12.00
N ILE A 352 -4.84 16.47 12.84
CA ILE A 352 -3.61 15.73 12.48
C ILE A 352 -3.90 14.26 12.15
N ALA A 353 -2.95 13.61 11.48
CA ALA A 353 -3.02 12.22 11.04
C ALA A 353 -3.41 11.24 12.16
N LYS A 354 -4.58 10.62 12.05
CA LYS A 354 -5.05 9.53 12.93
C LYS A 354 -4.87 8.15 12.32
N SER A 355 -4.75 8.08 10.99
CA SER A 355 -4.36 6.87 10.27
C SER A 355 -3.37 7.21 9.15
N ILE A 356 -2.49 6.25 8.84
CA ILE A 356 -1.31 6.44 7.99
C ILE A 356 -1.09 5.21 7.10
N ILE A 357 -0.85 5.44 5.81
CA ILE A 357 -0.29 4.45 4.89
C ILE A 357 1.03 4.99 4.35
N SER A 358 2.10 4.22 4.52
CA SER A 358 3.45 4.57 4.10
C SER A 358 3.91 3.62 3.02
N ILE A 359 4.25 4.16 1.85
CA ILE A 359 4.61 3.41 0.65
C ILE A 359 6.05 3.76 0.26
N PRO A 360 6.98 2.80 0.24
CA PRO A 360 8.34 3.06 -0.21
C PRO A 360 8.37 3.38 -1.71
N ILE A 361 9.16 4.37 -2.08
CA ILE A 361 9.34 4.77 -3.49
C ILE A 361 10.64 4.20 -4.05
N MET A 362 10.58 3.63 -5.25
CA MET A 362 11.72 3.01 -5.92
C MET A 362 11.66 3.22 -7.44
N ASN A 363 12.84 3.32 -8.06
CA ASN A 363 12.99 3.54 -9.51
C ASN A 363 12.98 2.24 -10.33
N SER A 364 13.14 1.08 -9.68
CA SER A 364 12.95 -0.22 -10.34
C SER A 364 11.49 -0.63 -10.24
N ARG A 365 11.01 -1.39 -11.24
CA ARG A 365 9.80 -2.19 -11.04
C ARG A 365 10.09 -3.14 -9.86
N TYR A 366 9.09 -3.53 -9.08
CA TYR A 366 9.21 -4.45 -7.95
C TYR A 366 9.62 -5.88 -8.38
N ASP A 367 10.76 -6.03 -9.05
CA ASP A 367 11.41 -7.30 -9.28
C ASP A 367 12.16 -7.73 -8.01
N GLU A 368 12.23 -9.03 -7.75
CA GLU A 368 12.83 -9.56 -6.52
C GLU A 368 14.30 -9.14 -6.37
N VAL A 369 14.97 -8.83 -7.48
CA VAL A 369 16.37 -8.39 -7.56
C VAL A 369 16.58 -6.99 -6.99
N HIS A 370 15.60 -6.09 -7.10
CA HIS A 370 15.70 -4.72 -6.57
C HIS A 370 14.87 -4.48 -5.31
N ASN A 371 14.37 -5.55 -4.67
CA ASN A 371 13.68 -5.48 -3.38
C ASN A 371 14.66 -5.30 -2.20
N SER A 372 15.42 -4.20 -2.23
CA SER A 372 16.43 -3.87 -1.22
C SER A 372 16.34 -2.40 -0.82
N SER A 373 16.54 -2.14 0.48
CA SER A 373 16.48 -0.79 1.07
C SER A 373 17.47 0.19 0.44
N ILE A 374 18.49 -0.30 -0.27
CA ILE A 374 19.44 0.53 -1.02
C ILE A 374 18.78 1.25 -2.21
N TYR A 375 17.77 0.64 -2.84
CA TYR A 375 17.07 1.18 -4.01
C TYR A 375 15.84 2.02 -3.66
N VAL A 376 15.45 2.03 -2.38
CA VAL A 376 14.39 2.91 -1.88
C VAL A 376 14.92 4.34 -1.79
N MET A 377 14.25 5.27 -2.46
CA MET A 377 14.64 6.69 -2.50
C MET A 377 13.97 7.52 -1.40
N GLY A 378 12.91 6.98 -0.79
CA GLY A 378 12.08 7.70 0.17
C GLY A 378 10.79 6.94 0.46
N VAL A 379 9.84 7.64 1.07
CA VAL A 379 8.51 7.11 1.41
C VAL A 379 7.45 8.16 1.15
N VAL A 380 6.40 7.78 0.43
CA VAL A 380 5.15 8.54 0.40
C VAL A 380 4.32 8.15 1.60
N ASN A 381 3.91 9.11 2.39
CA ASN A 381 2.97 8.90 3.47
C ASN A 381 1.63 9.54 3.09
N ILE A 382 0.56 8.78 3.26
CA ILE A 382 -0.82 9.22 3.05
C ILE A 382 -1.51 9.19 4.40
N TYR A 383 -2.16 10.28 4.76
CA TYR A 383 -2.75 10.48 6.07
C TYR A 383 -4.22 10.82 5.98
N ARG A 384 -4.95 10.46 7.03
CA ARG A 384 -6.31 10.93 7.28
C ARG A 384 -6.42 11.41 8.72
N ASP A 385 -7.20 12.47 8.95
CA ASP A 385 -7.54 13.01 10.27
C ASP A 385 -8.49 12.13 11.11
N LYS A 386 -8.82 10.94 10.61
CA LYS A 386 -9.67 9.94 11.26
C LYS A 386 -8.98 8.57 11.23
N PRO A 387 -9.28 7.72 12.24
CA PRO A 387 -8.77 6.35 12.23
C PRO A 387 -9.31 5.58 11.02
N ASP A 388 -8.69 4.43 10.76
CA ASP A 388 -9.15 3.42 9.82
C ASP A 388 -9.27 3.93 8.38
N LEU A 389 -8.15 4.40 7.79
CA LEU A 389 -8.00 4.49 6.33
C LEU A 389 -8.46 3.17 5.70
N MET A 390 -9.30 3.25 4.67
CA MET A 390 -9.90 2.10 3.96
C MET A 390 -10.68 1.16 4.88
N MET A 391 -11.37 1.76 5.85
CA MET A 391 -12.16 1.07 6.87
C MET A 391 -11.32 0.12 7.75
N GLY A 392 -10.00 0.34 7.83
CA GLY A 392 -9.09 -0.51 8.60
C GLY A 392 -8.91 -1.92 8.03
N ASN A 393 -9.37 -2.16 6.80
CA ASN A 393 -9.30 -3.48 6.18
C ASN A 393 -7.94 -3.70 5.49
N ALA A 394 -7.14 -4.61 6.05
CA ALA A 394 -5.79 -4.90 5.56
C ALA A 394 -5.73 -5.28 4.07
N SER A 395 -6.69 -6.07 3.59
CA SER A 395 -6.74 -6.49 2.18
C SER A 395 -7.03 -5.32 1.24
N LYS A 396 -7.95 -4.42 1.61
CA LYS A 396 -8.23 -3.18 0.88
C LYS A 396 -7.01 -2.27 0.82
N GLN A 397 -6.35 -2.10 1.97
CA GLN A 397 -5.15 -1.26 2.07
C GLN A 397 -4.01 -1.81 1.21
N GLN A 398 -3.80 -3.12 1.26
CA GLN A 398 -2.81 -3.78 0.41
C GLN A 398 -3.15 -3.63 -1.08
N GLN A 399 -4.41 -3.79 -1.46
CA GLN A 399 -4.86 -3.63 -2.83
C GLN A 399 -4.69 -2.19 -3.32
N PHE A 400 -4.98 -1.19 -2.50
CA PHE A 400 -4.73 0.21 -2.82
C PHE A 400 -3.24 0.46 -3.12
N VAL A 401 -2.34 -0.05 -2.26
CA VAL A 401 -0.90 0.07 -2.47
C VAL A 401 -0.48 -0.56 -3.80
N HIS A 402 -0.99 -1.76 -4.10
CA HIS A 402 -0.68 -2.46 -5.35
C HIS A 402 -1.19 -1.71 -6.58
N ILE A 403 -2.45 -1.30 -6.58
CA ILE A 403 -3.08 -0.64 -7.72
C ILE A 403 -2.47 0.74 -7.99
N THR A 404 -1.99 1.44 -6.96
CA THR A 404 -1.33 2.76 -7.11
C THR A 404 0.16 2.68 -7.49
N THR A 405 0.69 1.48 -7.74
CA THR A 405 2.08 1.27 -8.19
C THR A 405 2.51 2.09 -9.40
N PRO A 406 1.70 2.23 -10.48
CA PRO A 406 2.10 3.04 -11.63
C PRO A 406 2.33 4.52 -11.26
N LEU A 407 1.50 5.07 -10.39
CA LEU A 407 1.66 6.42 -9.86
C LEU A 407 2.95 6.55 -9.02
N ASN A 408 3.30 5.50 -8.26
CA ASN A 408 4.53 5.45 -7.48
C ASN A 408 5.77 5.49 -8.37
N PHE A 409 5.71 4.82 -9.52
CA PHE A 409 6.79 4.79 -10.50
C PHE A 409 6.96 6.13 -11.23
N ALA A 410 5.86 6.83 -11.54
CA ALA A 410 5.94 8.18 -12.10
C ALA A 410 6.55 9.16 -11.07
N LEU A 411 6.11 9.07 -9.81
CA LEU A 411 6.65 9.89 -8.73
C LEU A 411 8.16 9.64 -8.52
N SER A 412 8.61 8.39 -8.48
CA SER A 412 10.02 8.07 -8.22
C SER A 412 10.96 8.67 -9.27
N LYS A 413 10.55 8.70 -10.55
CA LYS A 413 11.29 9.39 -11.61
C LYS A 413 11.41 10.89 -11.37
N ILE A 414 10.32 11.57 -11.03
CA ILE A 414 10.37 13.02 -10.75
C ILE A 414 11.23 13.30 -9.52
N VAL A 415 11.09 12.46 -8.48
CA VAL A 415 11.89 12.56 -7.25
C VAL A 415 13.39 12.34 -7.52
N ALA A 416 13.75 11.45 -8.44
CA ALA A 416 15.14 11.26 -8.83
C ALA A 416 15.75 12.55 -9.40
N HIS A 417 14.99 13.30 -10.20
CA HIS A 417 15.43 14.60 -10.69
C HIS A 417 15.54 15.64 -9.56
N ASP A 418 14.54 15.69 -8.69
CA ASP A 418 14.51 16.60 -7.54
C ASP A 418 15.71 16.39 -6.61
N MET A 419 16.02 15.14 -6.26
CA MET A 419 17.19 14.80 -5.44
C MET A 419 18.51 15.27 -6.09
N VAL A 420 18.63 15.18 -7.43
CA VAL A 420 19.82 15.67 -8.13
C VAL A 420 19.90 17.19 -8.10
N TYR A 421 18.79 17.91 -8.27
CA TYR A 421 18.77 19.38 -8.10
C TYR A 421 19.23 19.77 -6.70
N ARG A 422 18.66 19.16 -5.65
CA ARG A 422 19.00 19.41 -4.24
C ARG A 422 20.46 19.16 -3.95
N TYR A 423 20.97 18.03 -4.42
CA TYR A 423 22.37 17.68 -4.27
C TYR A 423 23.30 18.74 -4.87
N ASN A 424 23.07 19.16 -6.11
CA ASN A 424 23.93 20.16 -6.78
C ASN A 424 23.81 21.55 -6.14
N VAL A 425 22.63 21.96 -5.68
CA VAL A 425 22.46 23.22 -4.94
C VAL A 425 23.26 23.20 -3.65
N ASN A 426 23.12 22.15 -2.85
CA ASN A 426 23.85 22.03 -1.58
C ASN A 426 25.36 22.02 -1.83
N PHE A 427 25.83 21.21 -2.78
CA PHE A 427 27.24 21.17 -3.16
C PHE A 427 27.80 22.54 -3.55
N LEU A 428 27.11 23.29 -4.40
CA LEU A 428 27.57 24.61 -4.83
C LEU A 428 27.50 25.65 -3.70
N LYS A 429 26.52 25.55 -2.79
CA LYS A 429 26.47 26.38 -1.58
C LYS A 429 27.64 26.07 -0.66
N ASP A 430 27.94 24.80 -0.44
CA ASP A 430 29.09 24.38 0.37
C ASP A 430 30.41 24.87 -0.23
N VAL A 431 30.56 24.84 -1.57
CA VAL A 431 31.73 25.40 -2.27
C VAL A 431 31.88 26.90 -2.01
N LEU A 432 30.77 27.64 -1.98
CA LEU A 432 30.80 29.07 -1.65
C LEU A 432 31.12 29.31 -0.18
N ASP A 433 30.54 28.51 0.73
CA ASP A 433 30.73 28.66 2.17
C ASP A 433 32.18 28.35 2.58
N PHE A 434 32.78 27.29 2.02
CA PHE A 434 34.18 26.93 2.24
C PHE A 434 35.16 28.07 1.87
N VAL A 435 34.85 28.82 0.81
CA VAL A 435 35.69 29.96 0.39
C VAL A 435 35.49 31.18 1.28
N ASN A 436 34.32 31.35 1.90
CA ASN A 436 34.06 32.46 2.81
C ASN A 436 34.62 32.22 4.23
N GLN A 437 34.71 30.98 4.71
CA GLN A 437 35.18 30.67 6.08
C GLN A 437 36.62 31.15 6.36
N ASP A 438 37.53 31.11 5.38
CA ASP A 438 38.91 31.62 5.56
C ASP A 438 39.00 33.16 5.53
N SER A 439 37.96 33.86 5.07
CA SER A 439 37.97 35.34 5.01
C SER A 439 37.65 36.00 6.35
N GLU A 440 37.01 35.28 7.28
CA GLU A 440 36.74 35.78 8.64
C GLU A 440 37.89 35.48 9.62
N ASP A 441 38.64 34.39 9.41
CA ASP A 441 39.82 34.05 10.23
C ASP A 441 41.04 34.95 9.97
N CYS A 442 41.03 35.74 8.89
CA CYS A 442 42.10 36.71 8.59
C CYS A 442 41.87 38.13 9.15
N ILE A 443 40.72 38.42 9.78
CA ILE A 443 40.40 39.78 10.28
C ILE A 443 40.63 39.92 11.80
N THR A 444 40.84 38.84 12.55
CA THR A 444 41.02 38.88 14.02
C THR A 444 42.47 38.72 14.51
N GLN A 445 43.47 38.80 13.63
CA GLN A 445 44.88 38.92 14.02
C GLN A 445 45.48 40.27 13.59
N GLY A 446 44.89 41.36 14.10
CA GLY A 446 45.44 42.70 14.02
C GLY A 446 45.63 43.28 15.42
N VAL A 447 46.82 43.06 15.99
CA VAL A 447 47.61 43.91 16.90
C VAL A 447 46.84 44.79 17.92
N PRO A 448 47.15 44.66 19.22
CA PRO A 448 47.28 45.82 20.10
C PRO A 448 48.76 46.12 20.33
N ASP A 449 49.23 47.17 19.65
CA ASP A 449 50.32 48.02 20.11
C ASP A 449 49.72 48.93 21.19
N GLY A 450 50.33 48.94 22.39
CA GLY A 450 49.95 49.81 23.51
C GLY A 450 50.16 49.18 24.86
#